data_AF-R3TXV2-F1
#
_entry.id   AF-R3TXV2-F1
#
_cell.length_a   1.000
_cell.length_b   1.000
_cell.length_c   1.000
_cell.angle_alpha   90.00
_cell.angle_beta   90.00
_cell.angle_gamma   90.00
#
_symmetry.space_group_name_H-M   'P 1'
#
loop_
_entity.id
_entity.type
_entity.pdbx_description
1 polymer ?
#
loop_
_entity_poly.entity_id
_entity_poly.type
_entity_poly.pdbx_seq_one_letter_code
_entity_poly.pdbx_strand_id
1 'polypeptide(L)'
;MAEEHNHDHDHEGHEHITLVDEQGNETLYEILLTVDGQEEFGKNYVLLYPAGVPEEEDVELQAYAYIENNEGTEGELQQIETDAEWDMIEEVFNTFMAEEEE
;
A
#
# COMPACT_ATOMS: atom_id res chain seq x y z
N MET A 1 2.69 27.96 18.12
CA MET A 1 2.48 28.00 16.67
C MET A 1 2.19 26.55 16.33
N ALA A 2 0.91 26.23 16.19
CA ALA A 2 0.47 24.90 15.82
C ALA A 2 0.56 24.85 14.29
N GLU A 3 1.40 23.99 13.74
CA GLU A 3 1.35 23.66 12.32
C GLU A 3 0.06 22.87 12.11
N GLU A 4 -1.00 23.58 11.74
CA GLU A 4 -2.20 23.00 11.16
C GLU A 4 -1.80 22.45 9.79
N HIS A 5 -1.45 21.17 9.73
CA HIS A 5 -1.34 20.42 8.48
C HIS A 5 -2.75 20.26 7.91
N ASN A 6 -3.17 21.26 7.13
CA ASN A 6 -4.38 21.22 6.34
C ASN A 6 -4.13 20.28 5.15
N HIS A 7 -4.33 18.98 5.38
CA HIS A 7 -4.29 17.95 4.36
C HIS A 7 -5.55 18.09 3.47
N ASP A 8 -5.51 19.07 2.58
CA ASP A 8 -6.45 19.20 1.46
C ASP A 8 -6.06 18.12 0.44
N HIS A 9 -6.44 16.87 0.71
CA HIS A 9 -6.24 15.77 -0.23
C HIS A 9 -7.42 15.80 -1.21
N ASP A 10 -7.26 16.58 -2.27
CA ASP A 10 -8.15 16.64 -3.42
C ASP A 10 -8.31 15.23 -4.02
N HIS A 11 -9.56 14.81 -4.16
CA HIS A 11 -9.98 13.46 -4.51
C HIS A 11 -10.01 13.29 -6.04
N GLU A 12 -8.89 12.86 -6.64
CA GLU A 12 -8.84 12.40 -8.05
C GLU A 12 -8.17 11.01 -8.16
N GLY A 13 -8.92 9.97 -7.78
CA GLY A 13 -9.01 8.71 -8.53
C GLY A 13 -7.96 7.60 -8.36
N HIS A 14 -6.78 7.83 -7.79
CA HIS A 14 -5.78 6.78 -7.57
C HIS A 14 -5.23 6.86 -6.14
N GLU A 15 -5.22 5.74 -5.42
CA GLU A 15 -4.68 5.66 -4.07
C GLU A 15 -3.15 5.70 -4.16
N HIS A 16 -2.55 6.86 -3.90
CA HIS A 16 -1.09 7.02 -3.85
C HIS A 16 -0.59 7.02 -2.42
N ILE A 17 0.58 6.42 -2.21
CA ILE A 17 1.28 6.44 -0.94
C ILE A 17 2.69 6.99 -1.13
N THR A 18 3.08 7.93 -0.26
CA THR A 18 4.44 8.48 -0.24
C THR A 18 5.25 7.74 0.81
N LEU A 19 6.26 7.02 0.36
CA LEU A 19 7.19 6.29 1.21
C LEU A 19 8.43 7.15 1.46
N VAL A 20 8.76 7.36 2.74
CA VAL A 20 9.95 8.09 3.16
C VAL A 20 11.02 7.11 3.64
N ASP A 21 12.16 7.08 2.97
CA ASP A 21 13.31 6.25 3.35
C ASP A 21 14.09 6.84 4.55
N GLU A 22 14.99 6.07 5.17
CA GLU A 22 15.87 6.50 6.27
C GLU A 22 16.71 7.75 5.95
N GLN A 23 16.93 8.04 4.66
CA GLN A 23 17.62 9.24 4.18
C GLN A 23 16.72 10.48 4.06
N GLY A 24 15.41 10.35 4.30
CA GLY A 24 14.41 11.41 4.11
C GLY A 24 14.02 11.61 2.64
N ASN A 25 14.31 10.63 1.77
CA ASN A 25 13.86 10.68 0.38
C ASN A 25 12.42 10.21 0.29
N GLU A 26 11.56 11.06 -0.27
CA GLU A 26 10.16 10.77 -0.54
C GLU A 26 10.04 10.12 -1.93
N THR A 27 9.52 8.89 -1.99
CA THR A 27 9.21 8.20 -3.24
C THR A 27 7.71 7.99 -3.32
N LEU A 28 7.13 8.34 -4.46
CA LEU A 28 5.70 8.14 -4.71
C LEU A 28 5.47 6.72 -5.24
N TYR A 29 4.50 6.04 -4.65
CA TYR A 29 4.05 4.72 -5.05
C TYR A 29 2.54 4.77 -5.28
N GLU A 30 2.07 3.94 -6.20
CA GLU A 30 0.65 3.75 -6.46
C GLU A 30 0.20 2.42 -5.86
N ILE A 31 -0.90 2.46 -5.10
CA ILE A 31 -1.52 1.29 -4.50
C ILE A 31 -2.31 0.59 -5.60
N LEU A 32 -1.89 -0.64 -5.90
CA LEU A 32 -2.59 -1.52 -6.82
C LEU A 32 -3.81 -2.17 -6.15
N LEU A 33 -3.62 -2.65 -4.92
CA LEU A 33 -4.63 -3.43 -4.20
C LEU A 33 -4.41 -3.33 -2.69
N THR A 34 -5.51 -3.28 -1.92
CA THR A 34 -5.50 -3.35 -0.46
C THR A 34 -6.20 -4.64 0.00
N VAL A 35 -5.53 -5.40 0.86
CA VAL A 35 -6.00 -6.65 1.46
C VAL A 35 -6.31 -6.38 2.94
N ASP A 36 -7.55 -6.68 3.36
CA ASP A 36 -7.95 -6.60 4.77
C ASP A 36 -7.42 -7.82 5.53
N GLY A 37 -6.35 -7.61 6.30
CA GLY A 37 -5.78 -8.61 7.21
C GLY A 37 -6.14 -8.34 8.67
N GLN A 38 -7.03 -7.38 8.93
CA GLN A 38 -7.29 -6.92 10.29
C GLN A 38 -7.96 -8.01 11.13
N GLU A 39 -8.75 -8.89 10.50
CA GLU A 39 -9.41 -10.01 11.19
C GLU A 39 -8.44 -11.10 11.67
N GLU A 40 -7.39 -11.41 10.89
CA GLU A 40 -6.44 -12.48 11.23
C GLU A 40 -5.18 -11.97 11.93
N PHE A 41 -4.63 -10.84 11.48
CA PHE A 41 -3.35 -10.30 11.90
C PHE A 41 -3.44 -8.95 12.62
N GLY A 42 -4.61 -8.29 12.58
CA GLY A 42 -4.81 -6.97 13.18
C GLY A 42 -4.13 -5.84 12.41
N LYS A 43 -3.80 -6.06 11.13
CA LYS A 43 -3.14 -5.09 10.24
C LYS A 43 -3.59 -5.32 8.80
N ASN A 44 -3.56 -4.28 7.99
CA ASN A 44 -3.91 -4.38 6.57
C ASN A 44 -2.67 -4.65 5.73
N TYR A 45 -2.84 -5.11 4.50
CA TYR A 45 -1.74 -5.24 3.56
C TYR A 45 -2.04 -4.43 2.31
N VAL A 46 -1.02 -3.78 1.77
CA VAL A 46 -1.12 -2.97 0.57
C VAL A 46 -0.09 -3.45 -0.43
N LEU A 47 -0.54 -3.67 -1.66
CA LEU A 47 0.31 -3.97 -2.80
C LEU A 47 0.48 -2.67 -3.56
N LEU A 48 1.72 -2.30 -3.81
CA LEU A 48 2.08 -1.03 -4.40
C LEU A 48 3.21 -1.20 -5.41
N TYR A 49 3.26 -0.27 -6.35
CA TYR A 49 4.28 -0.24 -7.39
C TYR A 49 4.79 1.20 -7.57
N PRO A 50 6.06 1.39 -7.99
CA PRO A 50 6.65 2.71 -8.12
C PRO A 50 5.87 3.57 -9.12
N ALA A 51 5.41 4.74 -8.66
CA ALA A 51 4.64 5.65 -9.49
C ALA A 51 5.52 6.18 -10.62
N GLY A 52 5.02 6.09 -11.86
CA GLY A 52 5.74 6.56 -13.06
C GLY A 52 6.55 5.48 -13.79
N VAL A 53 6.44 4.21 -13.41
CA VAL A 53 6.85 3.11 -14.29
C VAL A 53 5.70 2.79 -15.26
N PRO A 54 5.96 2.72 -16.58
CA PRO A 54 4.91 2.36 -17.54
C PRO A 54 4.43 0.94 -17.30
N GLU A 55 3.12 0.72 -17.45
CA GLU A 55 2.42 -0.58 -17.30
C GLU A 55 3.01 -1.69 -18.21
N GLU A 56 3.78 -1.33 -19.23
CA GLU A 56 4.42 -2.24 -20.19
C GLU A 56 5.80 -2.78 -19.75
N GLU A 57 6.36 -2.30 -18.64
CA GLU A 57 7.56 -2.88 -18.03
C GLU A 57 7.16 -3.89 -16.93
N ASP A 58 7.93 -4.99 -16.81
CA ASP A 58 7.82 -5.92 -15.68
C ASP A 58 8.09 -5.15 -14.36
N VAL A 59 7.02 -4.59 -13.78
CA VAL A 59 7.05 -3.90 -12.50
C VAL A 59 7.07 -4.92 -11.37
N GLU A 60 8.05 -4.78 -10.47
CA GLU A 60 8.10 -5.59 -9.26
C GLU A 60 7.07 -5.04 -8.27
N LEU A 61 5.95 -5.77 -8.09
CA LEU A 61 4.96 -5.44 -7.09
C LEU A 61 5.56 -5.63 -5.70
N GLN A 62 5.42 -4.61 -4.85
CA GLN A 62 5.87 -4.66 -3.47
C GLN A 62 4.65 -4.76 -2.55
N ALA A 63 4.69 -5.71 -1.63
CA ALA A 63 3.66 -5.88 -0.61
C ALA A 63 4.18 -5.44 0.76
N TYR A 64 3.38 -4.64 1.47
CA TYR A 64 3.70 -4.15 2.80
C TYR A 64 2.49 -4.29 3.73
N ALA A 65 2.74 -4.57 5.00
CA ALA A 65 1.75 -4.54 6.05
C ALA A 65 1.56 -3.09 6.53
N TYR A 66 0.37 -2.55 6.34
CA TYR A 66 -0.03 -1.22 6.81
C TYR A 66 -0.61 -1.29 8.22
N ILE A 67 0.03 -0.55 9.13
CA ILE A 67 -0.39 -0.38 10.51
C ILE A 67 -0.80 1.07 10.70
N GLU A 68 -2.10 1.29 10.86
CA GLU A 68 -2.63 2.63 11.12
C GLU A 68 -2.17 3.12 12.50
N ASN A 69 -1.62 4.34 12.56
CA ASN A 69 -1.28 4.96 13.83
C ASN A 69 -2.52 5.63 14.45
N ASN A 70 -2.46 5.96 15.74
CA ASN A 70 -3.59 6.49 16.54
C ASN A 70 -4.25 7.76 15.94
N GLU A 71 -3.56 8.49 15.06
CA GLU A 71 -4.08 9.71 14.43
C GLU A 71 -4.74 9.48 13.05
N GLY A 72 -4.64 8.28 12.48
CA GLY A 72 -5.31 7.92 11.22
C GLY A 72 -4.81 8.65 9.96
N THR A 73 -3.82 9.54 10.10
CA THR A 73 -3.21 10.31 9.00
C THR A 73 -1.87 9.76 8.55
N GLU A 74 -1.20 8.99 9.41
CA GLU A 74 0.11 8.41 9.20
C GLU A 74 0.06 6.95 9.66
N GLY A 75 0.60 6.03 8.86
CA GLY A 75 0.71 4.61 9.20
C GLY A 75 2.12 4.10 8.98
N GLU A 76 2.49 3.05 9.68
CA GLU A 76 3.76 2.38 9.51
C GLU A 76 3.61 1.24 8.50
N LEU A 77 4.49 1.21 7.50
CA LEU A 77 4.59 0.10 6.55
C LEU A 77 5.68 -0.86 7.01
N GLN A 78 5.30 -2.11 7.25
CA GLN A 78 6.24 -3.17 7.61
C GLN A 78 6.37 -4.17 6.46
N GLN A 79 7.57 -4.74 6.30
CA GLN A 79 7.77 -5.83 5.37
C GLN A 79 7.02 -7.09 5.85
N ILE A 80 6.49 -7.84 4.90
CA ILE A 80 5.81 -9.10 5.16
C ILE A 80 6.86 -10.21 5.19
N GLU A 81 7.04 -10.83 6.35
CA GLU A 81 8.07 -11.86 6.55
C GLU A 81 7.48 -13.27 6.69
N THR A 82 6.16 -13.41 6.85
CA THR A 82 5.54 -14.71 7.12
C THR A 82 4.77 -15.26 5.93
N ASP A 83 4.94 -16.56 5.66
CA ASP A 83 4.21 -17.27 4.60
C ASP A 83 2.69 -17.14 4.75
N ALA A 84 2.15 -17.08 5.96
CA ALA A 84 0.70 -16.98 6.17
C ALA A 84 0.12 -15.64 5.67
N GLU A 85 0.87 -14.55 5.80
CA GLU A 85 0.48 -13.24 5.27
C GLU A 85 0.59 -13.24 3.74
N TRP A 86 1.65 -13.85 3.20
CA TRP A 86 1.82 -14.01 1.77
C TRP A 86 0.72 -14.86 1.14
N ASP A 87 0.34 -15.99 1.75
CA ASP A 87 -0.72 -16.88 1.27
C ASP A 87 -2.07 -16.15 1.14
N MET A 88 -2.40 -15.32 2.14
CA MET A 88 -3.59 -14.45 2.09
C MET A 88 -3.52 -13.45 0.94
N ILE A 89 -2.39 -12.75 0.81
CA ILE A 89 -2.20 -11.76 -0.25
C ILE A 89 -2.28 -12.41 -1.63
N GLU A 90 -1.63 -13.56 -1.79
CA GLU A 90 -1.68 -14.34 -3.03
C GLU A 90 -3.11 -14.78 -3.35
N GLU A 91 -3.90 -15.26 -2.38
CA GLU A 91 -5.32 -15.60 -2.62
C GLU A 91 -6.12 -14.40 -3.14
N VAL A 92 -6.02 -13.25 -2.47
CA VAL A 92 -6.78 -12.06 -2.85
C VAL A 92 -6.28 -11.49 -4.19
N PHE A 93 -4.96 -11.48 -4.41
CA PHE A 93 -4.35 -11.04 -5.66
C PHE A 93 -4.76 -11.93 -6.84
N ASN A 94 -4.70 -13.26 -6.68
CA ASN A 94 -5.14 -14.20 -7.72
C ASN A 94 -6.62 -14.01 -8.05
N THR A 95 -7.46 -13.76 -7.03
CA THR A 95 -8.88 -13.46 -7.23
C THR A 95 -9.06 -12.17 -8.03
N PHE A 96 -8.35 -11.09 -7.65
CA PHE A 96 -8.41 -9.81 -8.35
C PHE A 96 -7.95 -9.92 -9.82
N MET A 97 -6.83 -10.60 -10.08
CA MET A 97 -6.33 -10.84 -11.44
C MET A 97 -7.33 -11.68 -12.28
N ALA A 98 -7.98 -12.66 -11.66
CA ALA A 98 -9.00 -13.46 -12.33
C ALA A 98 -10.28 -12.64 -12.65
N GLU A 99 -10.60 -11.63 -11.84
CA GLU A 99 -11.70 -10.70 -12.12
C GLU A 99 -11.35 -9.68 -13.23
N GLU A 100 -10.09 -9.26 -13.37
CA GLU A 100 -9.66 -8.38 -14.48
C GLU A 100 -9.60 -9.09 -15.84
N GLU A 101 -9.43 -10.42 -15.86
CA GLU A 101 -9.40 -11.22 -17.09
C GLU A 101 -10.79 -11.58 -17.66
N GLU A 102 -11.89 -11.27 -16.96
CA GLU A 102 -13.30 -11.49 -17.41
C GLU A 102 -13.95 -10.23 -18.02
#